data_AF-A0A060C5M9-F1
#
_entry.id   AF-A0A060C5M9-F1
#
_cell.length_a   1.000
_cell.length_b   1.000
_cell.length_c   1.000
_cell.angle_alpha   90.00
_cell.angle_beta   90.00
_cell.angle_gamma   90.00
#
_symmetry.space_group_name_H-M   'P 1'
#
loop_
_entity.id
_entity.type
_entity.pdbx_description
1 polymer ?
#
loop_
_entity_poly.entity_id
_entity_poly.type
_entity_poly.pdbx_seq_one_letter_code
_entity_poly.pdbx_strand_id
1 'polypeptide(L)'
;MERCLTAVRPILDEIPSELIIADTGSTDRTLEISKQFTDKVFHFEWCNDFSAARNAVLKRAQGKWFLSLDGDEIFENPEVIAVVF
;
A
#
# COMPACT_ATOMS: atom_id res chain seq x y z
N MET A 1 -8.71 -2.46 4.92
CA MET A 1 -7.68 -1.44 5.17
C MET A 1 -6.88 -1.65 6.47
N GLU A 2 -7.41 -1.41 7.68
CA GLU A 2 -6.59 -1.47 8.92
C GLU A 2 -5.84 -2.80 9.10
N ARG A 3 -6.53 -3.94 8.93
CA ARG A 3 -5.90 -5.27 8.99
C ARG A 3 -4.79 -5.47 7.95
N CYS A 4 -5.01 -4.99 6.73
CA CYS A 4 -4.04 -5.06 5.63
C CYS A 4 -2.77 -4.27 5.99
N LEU A 5 -2.91 -2.99 6.36
CA LEU A 5 -1.77 -2.14 6.68
C LEU A 5 -1.03 -2.58 7.95
N THR A 6 -1.75 -3.10 8.96
CA THR A 6 -1.13 -3.72 10.13
C THR A 6 -0.30 -4.95 9.76
N ALA A 7 -0.79 -5.80 8.84
CA ALA A 7 -0.05 -6.98 8.39
C ALA A 7 1.18 -6.63 7.54
N VAL A 8 1.21 -5.46 6.90
CA VAL A 8 2.36 -4.96 6.12
C VAL A 8 3.42 -4.31 7.02
N ARG A 9 3.05 -3.85 8.22
CA ARG A 9 3.93 -3.09 9.11
C ARG A 9 5.29 -3.77 9.38
N PRO A 10 5.37 -5.08 9.69
CA PRO A 10 6.66 -5.72 9.95
C PRO A 10 7.62 -5.66 8.74
N ILE A 11 7.08 -5.72 7.52
CA ILE A 11 7.89 -5.60 6.30
C ILE A 11 8.45 -4.18 6.16
N LEU A 12 7.65 -3.16 6.47
CA LEU A 12 8.07 -1.75 6.40
C LEU A 12 9.08 -1.38 7.48
N ASP A 13 9.00 -2.03 8.65
CA ASP A 13 9.91 -1.80 9.77
C ASP A 13 11.28 -2.44 9.51
N GLU A 14 11.32 -3.63 8.88
CA GLU A 14 12.57 -4.36 8.59
C GLU A 14 13.23 -3.95 7.25
N ILE A 15 12.45 -3.70 6.21
CA ILE A 15 12.95 -3.33 4.88
C ILE A 15 12.65 -1.85 4.63
N PRO A 16 13.67 -0.97 4.48
CA PRO A 16 13.45 0.43 4.15
C PRO A 16 12.65 0.59 2.86
N SER A 17 11.37 0.93 3.01
CA SER A 17 10.38 0.91 1.93
C SER A 17 9.49 2.14 1.96
N GLU A 18 9.04 2.58 0.79
CA GLU A 18 7.97 3.56 0.67
C GLU A 18 6.61 2.87 0.73
N LEU A 19 5.68 3.39 1.54
CA LEU A 19 4.27 3.02 1.46
C LEU A 19 3.50 4.14 0.76
N ILE A 20 2.97 3.87 -0.44
CA ILE A 20 2.19 4.83 -1.24
C ILE A 20 0.82 4.23 -1.52
N ILE A 21 -0.24 5.00 -1.23
CA ILE A 21 -1.62 4.53 -1.32
C ILE A 21 -2.39 5.41 -2.31
N ALA A 22 -3.01 4.79 -3.31
CA ALA A 22 -4.02 5.43 -4.15
C ALA A 22 -5.41 5.10 -3.59
N ASP A 23 -6.10 6.11 -3.04
CA ASP A 23 -7.51 6.01 -2.71
C ASP A 23 -8.35 6.17 -3.98
N THR A 24 -9.20 5.20 -4.28
CA THR A 24 -10.02 5.18 -5.51
C THR A 24 -11.42 5.79 -5.33
N GLY A 25 -11.61 6.58 -4.27
CA GLY A 25 -12.90 7.18 -3.93
C GLY A 25 -13.63 6.45 -2.82
N SER A 26 -12.91 5.95 -1.81
CA SER A 26 -13.54 5.39 -0.62
C SER A 26 -14.41 6.44 0.09
N THR A 27 -15.62 6.02 0.48
CA THR A 27 -16.58 6.85 1.22
C THR A 27 -16.66 6.50 2.72
N ASP A 28 -15.85 5.53 3.14
CA ASP A 28 -15.76 5.09 4.52
C ASP A 28 -14.47 5.63 5.17
N ARG A 29 -14.05 5.00 6.27
CA ARG A 29 -12.85 5.42 7.03
C ARG A 29 -11.53 4.97 6.39
N THR A 30 -11.55 4.40 5.19
CA THR A 30 -10.33 3.92 4.51
C THR A 30 -9.27 5.01 4.42
N LEU A 31 -9.63 6.21 3.96
CA LEU A 31 -8.69 7.33 3.83
C LEU A 31 -8.15 7.80 5.19
N GLU A 32 -9.00 7.84 6.22
CA GLU A 32 -8.61 8.19 7.59
C GLU A 32 -7.56 7.22 8.12
N ILE A 33 -7.83 5.91 7.98
CA ILE A 33 -6.94 4.84 8.43
C ILE A 33 -5.62 4.89 7.66
N SER A 34 -5.65 4.97 6.33
CA SER A 34 -4.43 5.00 5.50
C SER A 34 -3.47 6.13 5.89
N LYS A 35 -3.99 7.31 6.23
CA LYS A 35 -3.19 8.47 6.67
C LYS A 35 -2.49 8.28 8.02
N GLN A 36 -2.89 7.31 8.82
CA GLN A 36 -2.20 6.95 10.06
C GLN A 36 -0.93 6.13 9.80
N PHE A 37 -0.80 5.51 8.61
CA PHE A 37 0.32 4.64 8.25
C PHE A 37 1.35 5.33 7.35
N THR A 38 0.93 6.29 6.52
CA THR A 38 1.80 7.05 5.62
C THR A 38 1.17 8.40 5.28
N ASP A 39 2.01 9.40 5.00
CA ASP A 39 1.58 10.69 4.45
C ASP A 39 1.43 10.65 2.91
N LYS A 40 1.94 9.61 2.25
CA LYS A 40 1.87 9.42 0.79
C LYS A 40 0.56 8.77 0.34
N VAL A 41 -0.55 9.35 0.75
CA VAL A 41 -1.90 8.95 0.31
C VAL A 41 -2.43 9.99 -0.68
N PHE A 42 -2.88 9.56 -1.85
CA PHE A 42 -3.45 10.45 -2.86
C PHE A 42 -4.73 9.87 -3.44
N HIS A 43 -5.63 10.75 -3.89
CA HIS A 43 -6.85 10.35 -4.56
C HIS A 43 -6.58 10.05 -6.05
N PHE A 44 -7.13 8.95 -6.54
CA PHE A 44 -7.16 8.55 -7.94
C PHE A 44 -8.61 8.30 -8.33
N GLU A 45 -9.12 9.00 -9.32
CA GLU A 45 -10.50 8.82 -9.77
C GLU A 45 -10.69 7.41 -10.35
N TRP A 46 -11.62 6.63 -9.76
CA TRP A 46 -11.89 5.29 -10.23
C TRP A 46 -12.40 5.30 -11.67
N CYS A 47 -11.70 4.58 -12.54
CA CYS A 47 -11.97 4.53 -13.98
C CYS A 47 -12.26 3.11 -14.50
N ASN A 48 -12.68 2.20 -13.62
CA ASN A 48 -12.88 0.77 -13.93
C ASN A 48 -11.62 0.04 -14.42
N ASP A 49 -10.43 0.49 -14.02
CA ASP A 49 -9.15 -0.10 -14.37
C ASP A 49 -8.19 -0.14 -13.16
N PHE A 50 -8.02 -1.34 -12.60
CA PHE A 50 -7.08 -1.60 -11.50
C PHE A 50 -5.63 -1.33 -11.91
N SER A 51 -5.26 -1.64 -13.17
CA SER A 51 -3.91 -1.38 -13.66
C SER A 51 -3.64 0.11 -13.76
N ALA A 52 -4.63 0.92 -14.12
CA ALA A 52 -4.49 2.37 -14.14
C ALA A 52 -4.19 2.94 -12.74
N ALA A 53 -4.93 2.49 -11.71
CA ALA A 53 -4.69 2.89 -10.32
C ALA A 53 -3.28 2.46 -9.84
N ARG A 54 -2.91 1.19 -10.06
CA ARG A 54 -1.56 0.67 -9.72
C ARG A 54 -0.45 1.43 -10.44
N ASN A 55 -0.62 1.72 -11.72
CA ASN A 55 0.36 2.48 -12.49
C ASN A 55 0.48 3.94 -12.02
N ALA A 56 -0.60 4.52 -11.48
CA ALA A 56 -0.55 5.84 -10.85
C ALA A 56 0.30 5.84 -9.58
N VAL A 57 0.26 4.76 -8.79
CA VAL A 57 1.15 4.53 -7.65
C VAL A 57 2.59 4.33 -8.13
N LEU A 58 2.81 3.45 -9.11
CA LEU A 58 4.15 3.14 -9.63
C LEU A 58 4.88 4.39 -10.15
N LYS A 59 4.18 5.32 -10.81
CA LYS A 59 4.75 6.60 -11.27
C LYS A 59 5.24 7.52 -10.13
N ARG A 60 4.79 7.29 -8.90
CA ARG A 60 5.18 8.04 -7.69
C ARG A 60 6.20 7.29 -6.83
N ALA A 61 6.35 5.98 -7.05
CA ALA A 61 7.24 5.12 -6.30
C ALA A 61 8.69 5.25 -6.77
N GLN A 62 9.62 5.10 -5.83
CA GLN A 62 11.05 5.01 -6.09
C GLN A 62 11.57 3.69 -5.53
N GLY A 63 12.55 3.09 -6.22
CA GLY A 63 13.18 1.86 -5.75
C GLY A 63 13.55 0.93 -6.89
N LYS A 64 14.24 -0.16 -6.53
CA LYS A 64 14.61 -1.23 -7.46
C LYS A 64 13.51 -2.29 -7.62
N TRP A 65 12.70 -2.45 -6.57
CA TRP A 65 11.65 -3.44 -6.48
C TRP A 65 10.33 -2.75 -6.12
N PHE A 66 9.23 -3.31 -6.60
CA PHE A 66 7.89 -2.81 -6.33
C PHE A 66 6.98 -3.97 -5.94
N LEU A 67 6.28 -3.81 -4.82
CA LEU A 67 5.25 -4.73 -4.34
C LEU A 67 3.90 -4.02 -4.47
N SER A 68 2.98 -4.62 -5.21
CA SER A 68 1.58 -4.19 -5.27
C SER A 68 0.77 -5.06 -4.32
N LEU A 69 -0.12 -4.45 -3.55
CA LEU A 69 -1.00 -5.13 -2.61
C LEU A 69 -2.38 -4.47 -2.64
N ASP A 70 -3.44 -5.26 -2.71
CA ASP A 70 -4.81 -4.77 -2.63
C ASP A 70 -5.21 -4.51 -1.16
N GLY A 71 -6.12 -3.55 -0.93
CA GLY A 71 -6.45 -3.04 0.41
C GLY A 71 -7.19 -4.01 1.34
N ASP A 72 -7.53 -5.20 0.83
CA ASP A 72 -8.17 -6.33 1.50
C ASP A 72 -7.29 -7.59 1.57
N GLU A 73 -6.08 -7.55 1.01
CA GLU A 73 -5.07 -8.61 1.15
C GLU A 73 -4.33 -8.50 2.49
N ILE A 74 -3.92 -9.65 3.04
CA ILE A 74 -3.29 -9.74 4.36
C ILE A 74 -2.10 -10.70 4.26
N PHE A 75 -0.92 -10.25 4.71
CA PHE A 75 0.23 -11.13 4.91
C PHE A 75 0.04 -11.98 6.15
N GLU A 76 0.07 -13.32 6.00
CA GLU A 76 -0.02 -14.24 7.14
C GLU A 76 1.30 -14.32 7.92
N ASN A 77 2.44 -14.31 7.23
CA ASN A 77 3.78 -14.44 7.81
C ASN A 77 4.73 -13.36 7.26
N PRO A 78 4.49 -12.07 7.53
CA PRO A 78 5.26 -10.96 6.97
C PRO A 78 6.76 -11.02 7.31
N GLU A 79 7.11 -11.58 8.47
CA GLU A 79 8.50 -11.73 8.93
C GLU A 79 9.38 -12.55 7.96
N VAL A 80 8.80 -13.48 7.20
CA VAL A 80 9.55 -14.33 6.27
C VAL A 80 10.06 -13.53 5.07
N ILE A 81 9.36 -12.45 4.69
CA ILE A 81 9.76 -11.59 3.57
C ILE A 81 11.00 -10.77 3.91
N ALA A 82 11.18 -10.39 5.17
CA ALA A 82 12.33 -9.62 5.65
C ALA A 82 13.67 -10.38 5.59
N VAL A 83 13.64 -11.72 5.52
CA VAL A 83 14.85 -12.58 5.62
C VAL A 83 15.53 -12.82 4.26
N VAL A 84 14.95 -12.37 3.15
CA VAL A 84 15.38 -12.74 1.78
C VAL A 84 16.20 -11.63 1.08
N PHE A 85 16.56 -10.55 1.76
CA PHE A 85 17.33 -9.43 1.17
C PHE A 85 18.69 -9.22 1.83
#